data_AF-A0A2E4DCE4-F1
#
_entry.id   AF-A0A2E4DCE4-F1
#
_cell.length_a   1.000
_cell.length_b   1.000
_cell.length_c   1.000
_cell.angle_alpha   90.00
_cell.angle_beta   90.00
_cell.angle_gamma   90.00
#
_symmetry.space_group_name_H-M   'P 1'
#
loop_
_entity.id
_entity.type
_entity.pdbx_description
1 polymer ?
#
loop_
_entity_poly.entity_id
_entity_poly.type
_entity_poly.pdbx_seq_one_letter_code
_entity_poly.pdbx_strand_id
1 'polypeptide(L)'
;MSFPIFKKILINSHVSKFIYPQLDQVDFGHSPILLEIVHLKEHQESVLTTIENYFEEHDLNYAAYPIVILTTLERYHSKFYLTQDRKKIPQFFKQKLKQLTLKENQKLNFVELKQTHLHNLILSEYSKIINEYSKNHKEIHYLNRENEFYKVLLERIDS
;
A
#
# COMPACT_ATOMS: atom_id res chain seq x y z
N MET A 1 3.77 -16.05 -20.24
CA MET A 1 3.72 -15.16 -19.07
C MET A 1 2.30 -15.20 -18.54
N SER A 2 2.09 -15.60 -17.29
CA SER A 2 0.75 -15.66 -16.68
C SER A 2 0.25 -14.24 -16.43
N PHE A 3 -0.92 -13.90 -16.97
CA PHE A 3 -1.52 -12.59 -16.72
C PHE A 3 -1.97 -12.49 -15.26
N PRO A 4 -1.87 -11.29 -14.64
CA PRO A 4 -2.37 -11.08 -13.29
C PRO A 4 -3.87 -11.35 -13.24
N ILE A 5 -4.31 -12.23 -12.34
CA ILE A 5 -5.74 -12.44 -12.11
C ILE A 5 -6.26 -11.29 -11.26
N PHE A 6 -7.40 -10.72 -11.64
CA PHE A 6 -7.96 -9.58 -10.94
C PHE A 6 -8.74 -9.99 -9.69
N LYS A 7 -8.69 -9.16 -8.64
CA LYS A 7 -9.52 -9.29 -7.44
C LYS A 7 -10.75 -8.40 -7.60
N LYS A 8 -11.93 -9.01 -7.49
CA LYS A 8 -13.21 -8.29 -7.51
C LYS A 8 -13.64 -7.97 -6.08
N ILE A 9 -13.97 -6.71 -5.82
CA ILE A 9 -14.49 -6.26 -4.54
C ILE A 9 -15.83 -5.57 -4.78
N LEU A 10 -16.84 -6.00 -4.02
CA LEU A 10 -18.16 -5.38 -4.03
C LEU A 10 -18.25 -4.45 -2.82
N ILE A 11 -18.36 -3.14 -3.06
CA ILE A 11 -18.47 -2.15 -1.99
C ILE A 11 -19.92 -2.05 -1.57
N ASN A 12 -20.27 -2.60 -0.41
CA ASN A 12 -21.68 -2.82 -0.03
C ASN A 12 -22.34 -1.63 0.68
N SER A 13 -21.58 -0.57 0.98
CA SER A 13 -22.06 0.55 1.79
C SER A 13 -21.60 1.87 1.22
N HIS A 14 -22.40 2.91 1.43
CA HIS A 14 -22.06 4.30 1.12
C HIS A 14 -21.43 5.05 2.30
N VAL A 15 -21.43 4.44 3.49
CA VAL A 15 -20.93 5.06 4.71
C VAL A 15 -19.44 4.75 4.84
N SER A 16 -18.62 5.80 4.93
CA SER A 16 -17.15 5.73 4.96
C SER A 16 -16.59 4.75 5.99
N LYS A 17 -17.17 4.72 7.19
CA LYS A 17 -16.79 3.81 8.29
C LYS A 17 -16.82 2.32 7.90
N PHE A 18 -17.61 1.93 6.91
CA PHE A 18 -17.68 0.55 6.43
C PHE A 18 -16.86 0.33 5.14
N ILE A 19 -16.58 1.39 4.39
CA ILE A 19 -15.76 1.30 3.17
C ILE A 19 -14.29 1.07 3.54
N TYR A 20 -13.75 1.82 4.50
CA TYR A 20 -12.34 1.75 4.91
C TYR A 20 -11.93 0.32 5.31
N PRO A 21 -12.63 -0.36 6.25
CA PRO A 21 -12.29 -1.74 6.62
C PRO A 21 -12.39 -2.73 5.46
N GLN A 22 -13.24 -2.47 4.46
CA GLN A 22 -13.32 -3.33 3.26
C GLN A 22 -12.10 -3.13 2.36
N LEU A 23 -11.60 -1.90 2.25
CA LEU A 23 -10.40 -1.59 1.48
C LEU A 23 -9.14 -2.08 2.22
N ASP A 24 -9.08 -2.02 3.54
CA ASP A 24 -7.93 -2.50 4.34
C ASP A 24 -7.68 -4.02 4.21
N GLN A 25 -8.71 -4.79 3.84
CA GLN A 25 -8.59 -6.24 3.60
C GLN A 25 -8.01 -6.58 2.20
N VAL A 26 -7.58 -5.57 1.46
CA VAL A 26 -7.18 -5.69 0.07
C VAL A 26 -5.72 -5.32 -0.08
N ASP A 27 -4.92 -6.29 -0.52
CA ASP A 27 -3.52 -6.06 -0.85
C ASP A 27 -3.40 -5.34 -2.22
N PHE A 28 -3.52 -4.01 -2.19
CA PHE A 28 -3.32 -3.17 -3.36
C PHE A 28 -1.88 -3.33 -3.89
N GLY A 29 -1.71 -3.29 -5.22
CA GLY A 29 -0.40 -3.43 -5.86
C GLY A 29 0.07 -4.87 -6.15
N HIS A 30 -0.60 -5.90 -5.61
CA HIS A 30 -0.29 -7.30 -5.95
C HIS A 30 -1.04 -7.83 -7.16
N SER A 31 -2.23 -7.29 -7.42
CA SER A 31 -3.07 -7.69 -8.55
C SER A 31 -3.96 -6.54 -9.04
N PRO A 32 -4.45 -6.58 -10.29
CA PRO A 32 -5.46 -5.65 -10.78
C PRO A 32 -6.73 -5.79 -9.96
N ILE A 33 -7.37 -4.67 -9.65
CA ILE A 33 -8.55 -4.65 -8.78
C ILE A 33 -9.74 -4.07 -9.53
N LEU A 34 -10.89 -4.74 -9.39
CA LEU A 34 -12.19 -4.26 -9.87
C LEU A 34 -13.07 -3.94 -8.67
N LEU A 35 -13.35 -2.66 -8.45
CA LEU A 35 -14.32 -2.19 -7.47
C LEU A 35 -15.70 -2.09 -8.14
N GLU A 36 -16.71 -2.73 -7.58
CA GLU A 36 -18.07 -2.66 -8.10
C GLU A 36 -18.97 -1.85 -7.16
N ILE A 37 -19.45 -0.70 -7.65
CA ILE A 37 -20.36 0.22 -6.92
C ILE A 37 -21.70 0.40 -7.64
N VAL A 38 -21.93 -0.33 -8.74
CA VAL A 38 -23.14 -0.23 -9.60
C VAL A 38 -24.45 -0.29 -8.81
N HIS A 39 -24.49 -1.08 -7.74
CA HIS A 39 -25.70 -1.26 -6.93
C HIS A 39 -26.03 -0.07 -6.02
N LEU A 40 -25.06 0.81 -5.73
CA LEU A 40 -25.22 1.98 -4.84
C LEU A 40 -25.70 3.24 -5.59
N LYS A 41 -26.67 3.10 -6.51
CA LYS A 41 -27.09 4.10 -7.50
C LYS A 41 -26.96 5.57 -7.07
N GLU A 42 -27.72 6.00 -6.06
CA GLU A 42 -27.79 7.40 -5.61
C GLU A 42 -26.56 7.86 -4.82
N HIS A 43 -25.75 6.92 -4.36
CA HIS A 43 -24.60 7.18 -3.51
C HIS A 43 -23.26 6.90 -4.19
N GLN A 44 -23.25 6.61 -5.50
CA GLN A 44 -22.02 6.28 -6.23
C GLN A 44 -20.99 7.41 -6.15
N GLU A 45 -21.43 8.66 -6.23
CA GLU A 45 -20.54 9.82 -6.15
C GLU A 45 -19.87 9.93 -4.78
N SER A 46 -20.65 9.84 -3.70
CA SER A 46 -20.13 9.84 -2.32
C SER A 46 -19.15 8.69 -2.06
N VAL A 47 -19.46 7.50 -2.58
CA VAL A 47 -18.60 6.32 -2.48
C VAL A 47 -17.30 6.53 -3.25
N LEU A 48 -17.37 7.07 -4.48
CA LEU A 48 -16.18 7.37 -5.28
C LEU A 48 -15.25 8.36 -4.56
N THR A 49 -15.81 9.45 -4.03
CA THR A 49 -15.03 10.44 -3.26
C THR A 49 -14.40 9.80 -2.03
N THR A 50 -15.14 8.91 -1.34
CA THR A 50 -14.60 8.20 -0.17
C THR A 50 -13.45 7.25 -0.55
N ILE A 51 -13.56 6.56 -1.68
CA ILE A 51 -12.49 5.71 -2.21
C ILE A 51 -11.28 6.59 -2.57
N GLU A 52 -11.47 7.68 -3.29
CA GLU A 52 -10.38 8.60 -3.64
C GLU A 52 -9.65 9.14 -2.41
N ASN A 53 -10.39 9.59 -1.40
CA ASN A 53 -9.80 10.03 -0.13
C ASN A 53 -9.00 8.91 0.56
N TYR A 54 -9.51 7.68 0.57
CA TYR A 54 -8.77 6.54 1.12
C TYR A 54 -7.42 6.33 0.41
N PHE A 55 -7.41 6.39 -0.92
CA PHE A 55 -6.18 6.20 -1.71
C PHE A 55 -5.17 7.33 -1.53
N GLU A 56 -5.66 8.56 -1.34
CA GLU A 56 -4.80 9.71 -1.02
C GLU A 56 -4.20 9.60 0.39
N GLU A 57 -5.01 9.23 1.38
CA GLU A 57 -4.56 9.09 2.78
C GLU A 57 -3.51 7.98 2.97
N HIS A 58 -3.59 6.90 2.18
CA HIS A 58 -2.70 5.75 2.28
C HIS A 58 -1.55 5.77 1.24
N ASP A 59 -1.42 6.86 0.47
CA ASP A 59 -0.42 7.02 -0.60
C ASP A 59 -0.40 5.85 -1.61
N LEU A 60 -1.59 5.30 -1.91
CA LEU A 60 -1.77 4.14 -2.79
C LEU A 60 -1.86 4.53 -4.28
N ASN A 61 -1.62 5.80 -4.61
CA ASN A 61 -1.73 6.34 -5.97
C ASN A 61 -0.73 5.71 -6.97
N TYR A 62 0.31 5.03 -6.48
CA TYR A 62 1.37 4.40 -7.29
C TYR A 62 1.27 2.87 -7.37
N ALA A 63 0.08 2.30 -7.21
CA ALA A 63 -0.09 0.85 -7.32
C ALA A 63 0.42 0.33 -8.67
N ALA A 64 1.22 -0.74 -8.65
CA ALA A 64 1.81 -1.36 -9.84
C ALA A 64 0.77 -1.90 -10.85
N TYR A 65 -0.47 -2.09 -10.40
CA TYR A 65 -1.58 -2.55 -11.21
C TYR A 65 -2.73 -1.53 -11.23
N PRO A 66 -3.43 -1.39 -12.38
CA PRO A 66 -4.52 -0.46 -12.52
C PRO A 66 -5.73 -0.87 -11.67
N ILE A 67 -6.39 0.13 -11.11
CA ILE A 67 -7.64 -0.01 -10.36
C ILE A 67 -8.78 0.46 -11.27
N VAL A 68 -9.73 -0.44 -11.49
CA VAL A 68 -10.90 -0.20 -12.33
C VAL A 68 -12.13 -0.13 -11.44
N ILE A 69 -12.96 0.88 -11.64
CA ILE A 69 -14.22 1.03 -10.90
C ILE A 69 -15.39 0.87 -11.87
N LEU A 70 -16.28 -0.08 -11.56
CA LEU A 70 -17.52 -0.31 -12.28
C LEU A 70 -18.62 0.56 -11.65
N THR A 71 -19.06 1.57 -12.38
CA THR A 71 -20.03 2.59 -11.94
C THR A 71 -21.06 2.85 -13.03
N THR A 72 -22.25 3.36 -12.68
CA THR A 72 -23.24 3.80 -13.68
C THR A 72 -23.14 5.29 -14.01
N LEU A 73 -22.31 6.04 -13.28
CA LEU A 73 -22.09 7.46 -13.55
C LEU A 73 -21.38 7.66 -14.89
N GLU A 74 -21.92 8.56 -15.73
CA GLU A 74 -21.34 8.94 -17.03
C GLU A 74 -20.32 10.07 -16.93
N ARG A 75 -20.49 10.96 -15.94
CA ARG A 75 -19.75 12.21 -15.83
C ARG A 75 -19.17 12.33 -14.43
N TYR A 76 -18.04 11.69 -14.21
CA TYR A 76 -17.25 11.88 -13.00
C TYR A 76 -15.78 11.92 -13.36
N HIS A 77 -15.08 12.97 -12.93
CA HIS A 77 -13.65 13.12 -13.14
C HIS A 77 -12.92 12.42 -12.00
N SER A 78 -12.65 11.13 -12.19
CA SER A 78 -11.84 10.35 -11.26
C SER A 78 -10.40 10.22 -11.73
N LYS A 79 -9.48 10.01 -10.78
CA LYS A 79 -8.12 9.52 -11.06
C LYS A 79 -8.11 8.06 -11.54
N PHE A 80 -9.17 7.31 -11.27
CA PHE A 80 -9.28 5.89 -11.59
C PHE A 80 -9.94 5.64 -12.97
N TYR A 81 -9.70 4.45 -13.52
CA TYR A 81 -10.37 4.04 -14.76
C TYR A 81 -11.81 3.64 -14.46
N LEU A 82 -12.76 4.50 -14.83
CA LEU A 82 -14.20 4.24 -14.69
C LEU A 82 -14.75 3.53 -15.92
N THR A 83 -15.55 2.49 -15.72
CA THR A 83 -16.29 1.83 -16.80
C THR A 83 -17.71 1.50 -16.35
N GLN A 84 -18.64 1.52 -17.31
CA GLN A 84 -20.04 1.16 -17.09
C GLN A 84 -20.35 -0.27 -17.49
N ASP A 85 -19.57 -0.80 -18.43
CA ASP A 85 -19.80 -2.12 -18.99
C ASP A 85 -18.68 -3.05 -18.59
N ARG A 86 -19.06 -4.20 -18.03
CA ARG A 86 -18.14 -5.30 -17.73
C ARG A 86 -17.43 -5.81 -19.00
N LYS A 87 -18.03 -5.64 -20.17
CA LYS A 87 -17.44 -6.05 -21.45
C LYS A 87 -16.25 -5.17 -21.84
N LYS A 88 -16.27 -3.88 -21.48
CA LYS A 88 -15.19 -2.91 -21.74
C LYS A 88 -14.00 -3.09 -20.78
N ILE A 89 -14.17 -3.86 -19.71
CA ILE A 89 -13.04 -4.24 -18.86
C ILE A 89 -12.06 -5.06 -19.71
N PRO A 90 -10.74 -4.75 -19.67
CA PRO A 90 -9.77 -5.43 -20.50
C PRO A 90 -9.78 -6.95 -20.33
N GLN A 91 -9.43 -7.70 -21.39
CA GLN A 91 -9.52 -9.16 -21.42
C GLN A 91 -8.73 -9.87 -20.31
N PHE A 92 -7.67 -9.25 -19.81
CA PHE A 92 -6.90 -9.76 -18.66
C PHE A 92 -7.75 -9.91 -17.39
N PHE A 93 -8.79 -9.10 -17.22
CA PHE A 93 -9.78 -9.23 -16.13
C PHE A 93 -10.88 -10.27 -16.42
N LYS A 94 -10.77 -11.10 -17.45
CA LYS A 94 -11.80 -12.12 -17.76
C LYS A 94 -11.32 -13.54 -17.48
N GLN A 95 -10.04 -13.70 -17.13
CA GLN A 95 -9.48 -15.01 -16.82
C GLN A 95 -9.77 -15.36 -15.36
N LYS A 96 -10.48 -16.48 -15.15
CA LYS A 96 -10.68 -17.03 -13.80
C LYS A 96 -9.33 -17.46 -13.24
N LEU A 97 -9.16 -17.30 -11.93
CA LEU A 97 -8.04 -17.87 -11.18
C LEU A 97 -8.00 -19.37 -11.48
N LYS A 98 -7.00 -19.79 -12.26
CA LYS A 98 -6.73 -21.20 -12.45
C LYS A 98 -6.22 -21.70 -11.10
N GLN A 99 -6.94 -22.63 -10.48
CA GLN A 99 -6.46 -23.27 -9.27
C GLN A 99 -5.10 -23.89 -9.58
N LEU A 100 -4.08 -23.49 -8.82
CA LEU A 100 -2.74 -24.04 -8.95
C LEU A 100 -2.80 -25.53 -8.64
N THR A 101 -2.12 -26.32 -9.46
CA THR A 101 -1.93 -27.74 -9.17
C THR A 101 -1.07 -27.90 -7.91
N LEU A 102 -1.15 -29.05 -7.23
CA LEU A 102 -0.34 -29.32 -6.02
C LEU A 102 1.16 -29.06 -6.24
N LYS A 103 1.69 -29.42 -7.42
CA LYS A 103 3.09 -29.18 -7.80
C LYS A 103 3.42 -27.70 -7.96
N GLU A 104 2.49 -26.91 -8.49
CA GLU A 104 2.67 -25.45 -8.65
C GLU A 104 2.59 -24.74 -7.30
N ASN A 105 1.65 -25.13 -6.42
CA ASN A 105 1.57 -24.62 -5.05
C ASN A 105 2.85 -24.91 -4.26
N GLN A 106 3.41 -26.11 -4.36
CA GLN A 106 4.69 -26.44 -3.72
C GLN A 106 5.83 -25.52 -4.20
N LYS A 107 5.87 -25.21 -5.50
CA LYS A 107 6.86 -24.27 -6.05
C LYS A 107 6.62 -22.84 -5.55
N LEU A 108 5.36 -22.38 -5.51
CA LEU A 108 5.01 -21.05 -5.01
C LEU A 108 5.44 -20.90 -3.54
N ASN A 109 5.06 -21.85 -2.69
CA ASN A 109 5.43 -21.84 -1.27
C ASN A 109 6.96 -21.83 -1.09
N PHE A 110 7.70 -22.57 -1.92
CA PHE A 110 9.16 -22.55 -1.88
C PHE A 110 9.74 -21.17 -2.25
N VAL A 111 9.14 -20.48 -3.23
CA VAL A 111 9.56 -19.12 -3.59
C VAL A 111 9.23 -18.13 -2.47
N GLU A 112 8.05 -18.19 -1.87
CA GLU A 112 7.66 -17.33 -0.74
C GLU A 112 8.56 -17.54 0.48
N LEU A 113 8.92 -18.78 0.80
CA LEU A 113 9.88 -19.10 1.85
C LEU A 113 11.28 -18.50 1.57
N LYS A 114 11.71 -18.50 0.30
CA LYS A 114 12.97 -17.85 -0.07
C LYS A 114 12.91 -16.33 0.01
N GLN A 115 11.79 -15.73 -0.39
CA GLN A 115 11.59 -14.28 -0.30
C GLN A 115 11.58 -13.81 1.16
N THR A 116 10.87 -14.52 2.04
CA THR A 116 10.87 -14.22 3.48
C THR A 116 12.24 -14.41 4.11
N HIS A 117 12.97 -15.47 3.73
CA HIS A 117 14.35 -15.65 4.18
C HIS A 117 15.27 -14.51 3.75
N LEU A 118 15.20 -14.08 2.49
CA LEU A 118 15.96 -12.93 1.99
C LEU A 118 15.60 -11.64 2.73
N HIS A 119 14.31 -11.39 2.95
CA HIS A 119 13.85 -10.23 3.71
C HIS A 119 14.41 -10.23 5.14
N ASN A 120 14.40 -11.38 5.82
CA ASN A 120 14.93 -11.51 7.18
C ASN A 120 16.45 -11.32 7.25
N LEU A 121 17.20 -11.80 6.24
CA LEU A 121 18.63 -11.54 6.14
C LEU A 121 18.91 -10.04 6.01
N ILE A 122 18.18 -9.37 5.12
CA ILE A 122 18.29 -7.93 4.90
C ILE A 122 18.00 -7.16 6.21
N LEU A 123 16.93 -7.50 6.92
CA LEU A 123 16.60 -6.89 8.22
C LEU A 123 17.72 -7.07 9.25
N SER A 124 18.38 -8.23 9.29
CA SER A 124 19.49 -8.48 10.19
C SER A 124 20.70 -7.59 9.89
N GLU A 125 20.97 -7.29 8.62
CA GLU A 125 22.03 -6.38 8.20
C GLU A 125 21.69 -4.93 8.57
N TYR A 126 20.46 -4.49 8.30
CA TYR A 126 19.98 -3.16 8.68
C TYR A 126 19.98 -2.95 10.20
N SER A 127 19.65 -3.97 10.98
CA SER A 127 19.67 -3.89 12.44
C SER A 127 21.05 -3.52 12.99
N LYS A 128 22.13 -4.00 12.37
CA LYS A 128 23.50 -3.65 12.75
C LYS A 128 23.79 -2.18 12.47
N ILE A 129 23.43 -1.71 11.28
CA ILE A 129 23.60 -0.31 10.87
C ILE A 129 22.82 0.64 11.78
N ILE A 130 21.56 0.30 12.11
CA ILE A 130 20.72 1.11 13.01
C ILE A 130 21.30 1.16 14.42
N ASN A 131 21.84 0.04 14.92
CA ASN A 131 22.49 -0.01 16.23
C ASN A 131 23.76 0.84 16.26
N GLU A 132 24.57 0.82 15.19
CA GLU A 132 25.76 1.64 15.06
C GLU A 132 25.42 3.13 14.98
N TYR A 133 24.43 3.48 14.16
CA TYR A 133 23.91 4.85 14.09
C TYR A 133 23.40 5.35 15.45
N SER A 134 22.66 4.51 16.19
CA SER A 134 22.16 4.85 17.52
C SER A 134 23.27 5.08 18.55
N LYS A 135 24.39 4.34 18.46
CA LYS A 135 25.56 4.56 19.31
C LYS A 135 26.24 5.88 18.97
N ASN A 136 26.50 6.13 17.69
CA ASN A 136 27.13 7.37 17.22
C ASN A 136 26.31 8.60 17.61
N HIS A 137 24.98 8.51 17.52
CA HIS A 137 24.10 9.62 17.89
C HIS A 137 24.12 9.92 19.40
N LYS A 138 24.27 8.89 20.25
CA LYS A 138 24.47 9.09 21.70
C LYS A 138 25.81 9.76 21.96
N GLU A 139 26.87 9.32 21.29
CA GLU A 139 28.21 9.89 21.43
C GLU A 139 28.24 11.37 21.02
N ILE A 140 27.66 11.73 19.87
CA ILE A 140 27.51 13.12 19.44
C ILE A 140 26.75 13.95 20.48
N HIS A 141 25.68 13.42 21.06
CA HIS A 141 24.94 14.11 22.11
C HIS A 141 25.81 14.36 23.36
N TYR A 142 26.62 13.39 23.79
CA TYR A 142 27.55 13.59 24.91
C TYR A 142 28.61 14.65 24.59
N LEU A 143 29.23 14.57 23.42
CA LEU A 143 30.23 15.53 22.97
C LEU A 143 29.65 16.96 22.87
N ASN A 144 28.43 17.11 22.37
CA ASN A 144 27.76 18.41 22.33
C ASN A 144 27.50 18.97 23.73
N ARG A 145 27.06 18.13 24.67
CA ARG A 145 26.89 18.53 26.07
C ARG A 145 28.20 18.98 26.72
N GLU A 146 29.28 18.25 26.49
CA GLU A 146 30.60 18.65 26.98
C GLU A 146 31.04 19.98 26.37
N ASN A 147 30.84 20.16 25.07
CA ASN A 147 31.18 21.39 24.37
C ASN A 147 30.38 22.60 24.88
N GLU A 148 29.08 22.42 25.14
CA GLU A 148 28.25 23.43 25.80
C GLU A 148 28.77 23.77 27.21
N PHE A 149 29.14 22.75 27.99
CA PHE A 149 29.72 22.95 29.31
C PHE A 149 31.04 23.74 29.25
N TYR A 150 31.93 23.42 28.31
CA TYR A 150 33.18 24.17 28.13
C TYR A 150 32.93 25.61 27.69
N LYS A 151 31.94 25.87 26.84
CA LYS A 151 31.54 27.24 26.48
C LYS A 151 31.11 28.06 27.70
N VAL A 152 30.28 27.47 28.57
CA VAL A 152 29.84 28.13 29.82
C VAL A 152 31.02 28.41 30.75
N LEU A 153 32.01 27.52 30.82
CA LEU A 153 33.22 27.77 31.62
C LEU A 153 34.06 28.91 31.05
N LEU A 154 34.25 28.95 29.73
CA LEU A 154 34.99 30.03 29.07
C LEU A 154 34.32 31.39 29.29
N GLU A 155 33.00 31.47 29.12
CA GLU A 155 32.23 32.70 29.38
C GLU A 155 32.42 33.20 30.83
N ARG A 156 32.55 32.30 31.81
CA ARG A 156 32.81 32.65 33.22
C ARG A 156 34.24 33.08 33.51
N ILE A 157 35.22 32.70 32.69
CA ILE A 157 36.62 33.09 32.88
C ILE A 157 36.88 34.46 32.22
N ASP A 158 36.19 34.74 31.12
CA ASP A 158 36.28 36.03 30.42
C ASP A 158 35.40 37.14 31.04
N SER A 159 34.55 36.81 32.01
CA SER A 159 33.72 37.73 32.82
C SER A 159 34.41 38.10 34.14
#